data_AF-A0A934E469-F1
#
_entry.id   AF-A0A934E469-F1
#
_cell.length_a   1.000
_cell.length_b   1.000
_cell.length_c   1.000
_cell.angle_alpha   90.00
_cell.angle_beta   90.00
_cell.angle_gamma   90.00
#
_symmetry.space_group_name_H-M   'P 1'
#
loop_
_entity.id
_entity.type
_entity.pdbx_description
1 polymer ?
#
loop_
_entity_poly.entity_id
_entity_poly.type
_entity_poly.pdbx_seq_one_letter_code
_entity_poly.pdbx_strand_id
1 'polypeptide(L)'
;MVDSLPVMGASDQPSGGLRHLRGNAEAVLVMTQELLERHQDRIDAQERAFIADAVNRLKQAAAGGSEEVLRRALEEFDRISLRLAQLVEGRR
;
A
#
# COMPACT_ATOMS: atom_id res chain seq x y z
N MET A 1 -24.53 -37.46 -5.99
CA MET A 1 -24.84 -36.48 -7.04
C MET A 1 -24.40 -35.14 -6.49
N VAL A 2 -23.41 -34.54 -7.14
CA VAL A 2 -22.80 -33.27 -6.75
C VAL A 2 -23.64 -32.14 -7.32
N ASP A 3 -24.27 -31.36 -6.46
CA ASP A 3 -25.03 -30.19 -6.89
C ASP A 3 -24.40 -28.92 -6.29
N SER A 4 -23.66 -28.26 -7.17
CA SER A 4 -23.54 -26.80 -7.28
C SER A 4 -23.15 -26.01 -6.03
N LEU A 5 -21.83 -25.92 -5.80
CA LEU A 5 -21.24 -24.75 -5.16
C LEU A 5 -21.59 -23.50 -6.00
N PRO A 6 -22.05 -22.39 -5.40
CA PRO A 6 -22.11 -21.14 -6.14
C PRO A 6 -20.69 -20.77 -6.56
N VAL A 7 -20.48 -20.65 -7.87
CA VAL A 7 -19.30 -19.98 -8.42
C VAL A 7 -19.34 -18.57 -7.86
N MET A 8 -18.55 -18.32 -6.82
CA MET A 8 -18.36 -16.99 -6.28
C MET A 8 -17.54 -16.25 -7.33
N GLY A 9 -18.24 -15.65 -8.29
CA GLY A 9 -17.69 -14.74 -9.29
C GLY A 9 -17.08 -13.54 -8.58
N ALA A 10 -15.83 -13.68 -8.16
CA ALA A 10 -15.06 -12.64 -7.50
C ALA A 10 -13.97 -12.13 -8.44
N SER A 11 -14.36 -11.56 -9.59
CA SER A 11 -13.42 -10.84 -10.45
C SER A 11 -14.07 -9.79 -11.36
N ASP A 12 -15.24 -9.24 -11.02
CA ASP A 12 -15.81 -8.12 -11.79
C ASP A 12 -16.67 -7.20 -10.90
N GLN A 13 -16.04 -6.22 -10.25
CA GLN A 13 -16.74 -5.06 -9.67
C GLN A 13 -15.95 -3.78 -9.96
N PRO A 14 -16.09 -3.18 -11.16
CA PRO A 14 -15.35 -1.96 -11.53
C PRO A 14 -16.00 -0.66 -11.03
N SER A 15 -16.98 -0.68 -10.12
CA SER A 15 -17.66 0.55 -9.66
C SER A 15 -17.36 0.95 -8.21
N GLY A 16 -16.55 0.17 -7.49
CA GLY A 16 -16.09 0.47 -6.13
C GLY A 16 -14.56 0.51 -5.98
N GLY A 17 -13.82 0.27 -7.08
CA GLY A 17 -12.36 0.12 -7.09
C GLY A 17 -11.65 1.32 -6.49
N LEU A 18 -11.87 2.51 -7.03
CA LEU A 18 -11.20 3.73 -6.58
C LEU A 18 -11.44 4.06 -5.09
N ARG A 19 -12.66 3.88 -4.57
CA ARG A 19 -12.95 4.09 -3.14
C ARG A 19 -12.24 3.06 -2.27
N HIS A 20 -12.23 1.79 -2.70
CA HIS A 20 -11.53 0.73 -2.01
C HIS A 20 -10.00 0.97 -2.03
N LEU A 21 -9.46 1.34 -3.19
CA LEU A 21 -8.03 1.66 -3.35
C LEU A 21 -7.64 2.88 -2.51
N ARG A 22 -8.51 3.90 -2.38
CA ARG A 22 -8.26 5.04 -1.48
C ARG A 22 -8.22 4.60 -0.02
N GLY A 23 -9.18 3.77 0.42
CA GLY A 23 -9.17 3.22 1.77
C GLY A 23 -7.93 2.35 2.03
N ASN A 24 -7.50 1.57 1.05
CA ASN A 24 -6.28 0.78 1.15
C ASN A 24 -5.03 1.67 1.21
N ALA A 25 -4.97 2.72 0.38
CA ALA A 25 -3.90 3.71 0.42
C ALA A 25 -3.82 4.41 1.78
N GLU A 26 -4.94 4.83 2.36
CA GLU A 26 -4.98 5.41 3.71
C GLU A 26 -4.47 4.42 4.77
N ALA A 27 -4.92 3.16 4.73
CA ALA A 27 -4.46 2.13 5.66
C ALA A 27 -2.95 1.91 5.57
N VAL A 28 -2.42 1.80 4.35
CA VAL A 28 -0.99 1.63 4.07
C VAL A 28 -0.19 2.85 4.56
N LEU A 29 -0.70 4.07 4.36
CA LEU A 29 -0.07 5.30 4.84
C LEU A 29 0.02 5.33 6.37
N VAL A 30 -1.06 4.98 7.07
CA VAL A 30 -1.10 4.93 8.54
C VAL A 30 -0.13 3.87 9.08
N MET A 31 -0.16 2.66 8.51
CA MET A 31 0.75 1.59 8.93
C MET A 31 2.22 1.96 8.70
N THR A 32 2.52 2.61 7.57
CA THR A 32 3.89 3.04 7.27
C THR A 32 4.36 4.15 8.21
N GLN A 33 3.47 5.11 8.52
CA GLN A 33 3.76 6.15 9.52
C GLN A 33 4.11 5.51 10.87
N GLU A 34 3.29 4.55 11.34
CA GLU A 34 3.53 3.85 12.61
C GLU A 34 4.84 3.05 12.59
N LEU A 35 5.15 2.35 11.49
CA LEU A 35 6.42 1.63 11.31
C LEU A 35 7.62 2.58 11.33
N LEU A 36 7.54 3.72 10.64
CA LEU A 36 8.58 4.73 10.63
C LEU A 36 8.82 5.31 12.03
N GLU A 37 7.77 5.56 12.80
CA GLU A 37 7.88 6.08 14.17
C GLU A 37 8.47 5.04 15.12
N ARG A 38 8.03 3.78 15.03
CA ARG A 38 8.53 2.69 15.89
C ARG A 38 9.96 2.28 15.58
N HIS A 39 10.39 2.41 14.33
CA HIS A 39 11.71 1.96 13.87
C HIS A 39 12.58 3.10 13.36
N GLN A 40 12.33 4.33 13.81
CA GLN A 40 13.11 5.51 13.40
C GLN A 40 14.62 5.33 13.64
N ASP A 41 15.02 4.65 14.72
CA ASP A 41 16.42 4.36 15.05
C ASP A 41 17.07 3.31 14.13
N ARG A 42 16.26 2.56 13.37
CA ARG A 42 16.70 1.48 12.47
C ARG A 42 16.65 1.88 11.00
N ILE A 43 16.02 3.02 10.69
CA ILE A 43 15.78 3.50 9.33
C ILE A 43 16.67 4.73 9.10
N ASP A 44 17.65 4.59 8.22
CA ASP A 44 18.55 5.67 7.87
C ASP A 44 17.81 6.83 7.17
N ALA A 45 18.40 8.02 7.23
CA ALA A 45 17.83 9.24 6.65
C ALA A 45 17.50 9.10 5.15
N GLN A 46 18.31 8.33 4.40
CA GLN A 46 18.08 8.06 2.99
C GLN A 46 16.82 7.21 2.77
N GLU A 47 16.66 6.11 3.51
CA GLU A 47 15.47 5.26 3.41
C GLU A 47 14.23 6.05 3.84
N ARG A 48 14.33 6.83 4.92
CA ARG A 48 13.25 7.71 5.38
C ARG A 48 12.81 8.71 4.31
N ALA A 49 13.75 9.34 3.61
CA ALA A 49 13.45 10.25 2.51
C ALA A 49 12.77 9.52 1.33
N PHE A 50 13.25 8.32 1.01
CA PHE A 50 12.68 7.49 -0.05
C PHE A 50 11.23 7.07 0.25
N ILE A 51 10.97 6.63 1.49
CA ILE A 51 9.62 6.26 1.94
C ILE A 51 8.71 7.49 1.98
N ALA A 52 9.21 8.64 2.42
CA ALA A 52 8.45 9.89 2.43
C ALA A 52 8.05 10.35 1.02
N ASP A 53 8.93 10.19 0.02
CA ASP A 53 8.60 10.46 -1.37
C ASP A 53 7.48 9.55 -1.88
N ALA A 54 7.57 8.25 -1.60
CA ALA A 54 6.54 7.28 -1.96
C ALA A 54 5.19 7.54 -1.28
N VAL A 55 5.21 7.89 0.01
CA VAL A 55 4.04 8.31 0.78
C VAL A 55 3.38 9.53 0.14
N ASN A 56 4.18 10.52 -0.27
CA ASN A 56 3.64 11.71 -0.92
C ASN A 56 3.01 11.40 -2.29
N ARG A 57 3.64 10.54 -3.10
CA ARG A 57 3.06 10.10 -4.38
C ARG A 57 1.73 9.37 -4.17
N LEU A 58 1.68 8.46 -3.18
CA LEU A 58 0.47 7.73 -2.85
C LEU A 58 -0.65 8.67 -2.37
N LYS A 59 -0.32 9.66 -1.53
CA LYS A 59 -1.27 10.72 -1.10
C LYS A 59 -1.80 11.54 -2.27
N GLN A 60 -0.92 11.95 -3.19
CA GLN A 60 -1.33 12.72 -4.38
C GLN A 60 -2.24 11.90 -5.29
N ALA A 61 -1.88 10.63 -5.53
CA ALA A 61 -2.70 9.71 -6.31
C ALA A 61 -4.06 9.45 -5.64
N ALA A 62 -4.11 9.33 -4.31
CA ALA A 62 -5.35 9.14 -3.57
C ALA A 62 -6.23 10.40 -3.56
N ALA A 63 -5.64 11.60 -3.53
CA ALA A 63 -6.39 12.86 -3.46
C ALA A 63 -7.12 13.21 -4.77
N GLY A 64 -6.50 12.97 -5.92
CA GLY A 64 -7.05 13.42 -7.21
C GLY A 64 -6.64 12.60 -8.42
N GLY A 65 -5.90 11.51 -8.24
CA GLY A 65 -5.49 10.63 -9.34
C GLY A 65 -6.62 9.72 -9.82
N SER A 66 -6.51 9.29 -11.08
CA SER A 66 -7.34 8.23 -11.65
C SER A 66 -7.10 6.89 -10.94
N GLU A 67 -8.05 5.95 -11.05
CA GLU A 67 -7.94 4.63 -10.45
C GLU A 67 -6.63 3.91 -10.81
N GLU A 68 -6.23 3.99 -12.07
CA GLU A 68 -4.99 3.42 -12.58
C GLU A 68 -3.74 4.04 -11.95
N VAL A 69 -3.75 5.35 -11.72
CA VAL A 69 -2.64 6.08 -11.08
C VAL A 69 -2.51 5.65 -9.62
N LEU A 70 -3.64 5.56 -8.92
CA LEU A 70 -3.67 5.10 -7.53
C LEU A 70 -3.24 3.63 -7.40
N ARG A 71 -3.68 2.78 -8.33
CA ARG A 71 -3.26 1.37 -8.38
C ARG A 71 -1.76 1.24 -8.58
N ARG A 72 -1.18 1.95 -9.55
CA ARG A 72 0.27 1.96 -9.78
C ARG A 72 1.04 2.49 -8.57
N ALA A 73 0.55 3.57 -7.95
CA ALA A 73 1.17 4.13 -6.75
C ALA A 73 1.15 3.12 -5.58
N LEU A 74 0.06 2.37 -5.41
CA LEU A 74 -0.04 1.29 -4.42
C LEU A 74 0.94 0.14 -4.73
N GLU A 75 1.06 -0.29 -5.98
CA GLU A 75 2.00 -1.34 -6.39
C GLU A 75 3.46 -0.91 -6.20
N GLU A 76 3.79 0.34 -6.50
CA GLU A 76 5.12 0.90 -6.20
C GLU A 76 5.35 0.95 -4.69
N PHE A 77 4.35 1.38 -3.93
CA PHE A 77 4.44 1.47 -2.48
C PHE A 77 4.62 0.10 -1.81
N ASP A 78 3.95 -0.94 -2.30
CA ASP A 78 4.04 -2.31 -1.78
C ASP A 78 5.49 -2.83 -1.75
N ARG A 79 6.24 -2.54 -2.82
CA ARG A 79 7.68 -2.89 -2.92
C ARG A 79 8.51 -2.16 -1.87
N ILE A 80 8.15 -0.90 -1.57
CA ILE A 80 8.84 -0.08 -0.59
C ILE A 80 8.49 -0.55 0.82
N SER A 81 7.24 -0.90 1.10
CA SER A 81 6.84 -1.49 2.37
C SER A 81 7.48 -2.86 2.61
N LEU A 82 7.64 -3.68 1.56
CA LEU A 82 8.38 -4.95 1.66
C LEU A 82 9.86 -4.72 2.00
N ARG A 83 10.49 -3.72 1.38
CA ARG A 83 11.86 -3.32 1.72
C ARG A 83 11.96 -2.78 3.15
N LEU A 84 10.98 -1.97 3.57
CA LEU A 84 10.87 -1.47 4.94
C LEU A 84 10.78 -2.62 5.94
N ALA A 85 9.87 -3.56 5.69
CA ALA A 85 9.68 -4.75 6.51
C ALA A 85 10.99 -5.54 6.60
N GLN A 86 11.70 -5.75 5.50
CA GLN A 86 13.02 -6.41 5.51
C GLN A 86 14.08 -5.64 6.30
N LEU A 87 14.10 -4.31 6.26
CA LEU A 87 15.03 -3.51 7.08
C LEU A 87 14.72 -3.64 8.58
N VAL A 88 13.43 -3.71 8.91
CA VAL A 88 12.93 -3.84 10.28
C VAL A 88 13.11 -5.27 10.83
N GLU A 89 12.88 -6.30 10.03
CA GLU A 89 12.99 -7.71 10.41
C GLU A 89 14.42 -8.28 10.27
N GLY A 90 15.17 -7.82 9.26
CA GLY A 90 16.41 -8.44 8.78
C GLY A 90 17.67 -8.18 9.60
N ARG A 91 17.62 -7.40 10.69
CA ARG A 91 18.71 -7.35 11.68
C ARG A 91 18.33 -8.19 12.91
N ARG A 92 18.52 -9.50 12.83
CA ARG A 92 18.73 -10.39 13.97
C ARG A 92 20.14 -10.94 13.92
#